data_AF-A0A967M3A6-F1
#
_entry.id   AF-A0A967M3A6-F1
#
_cell.length_a   1.000
_cell.length_b   1.000
_cell.length_c   1.000
_cell.angle_alpha   90.00
_cell.angle_beta   90.00
_cell.angle_gamma   90.00
#
_symmetry.space_group_name_H-M   'P 1'
#
loop_
_entity.id
_entity.type
_entity.pdbx_description
1 polymer ?
#
loop_
_entity_poly.entity_id
_entity_poly.type
_entity_poly.pdbx_seq_one_letter_code
_entity_poly.pdbx_strand_id
1 'polypeptide(L)' 'MFILLLAMIALFFVWSRIQVINFEYDISRLEGELRDQRQQHQQLRLESASLRSPSRIERIARQKLGLRIPSAQQVIMVKK' A
#
# COMPACT_ATOMS: atom_id res chain seq x y z
N MET A 1 15.60 -18.94 52.02
CA MET A 1 16.34 -19.05 50.74
C MET A 1 15.48 -19.65 49.64
N PHE A 2 14.97 -20.88 49.77
CA PHE A 2 14.21 -21.57 48.70
C PHE A 2 12.92 -20.85 48.26
N ILE A 3 12.14 -20.34 49.22
CA ILE A 3 10.90 -19.58 48.95
C ILE A 3 11.21 -18.28 48.19
N LEU A 4 12.34 -17.64 48.51
CA LEU A 4 12.77 -16.40 47.89
C LEU A 4 13.18 -16.62 46.43
N LEU A 5 13.84 -17.75 46.15
CA LEU A 5 14.16 -18.19 44.79
C LEU A 5 12.88 -18.45 43.97
N LEU A 6 11.91 -19.18 44.54
CA LEU A 6 10.63 -19.46 43.90
C LEU A 6 9.84 -18.19 43.60
N ALA A 7 9.81 -17.24 44.54
CA ALA A 7 9.17 -15.94 44.35
C ALA A 7 9.84 -15.14 43.21
N MET A 8 11.18 -15.15 43.14
CA MET A 8 11.92 -14.46 42.08
C MET A 8 11.63 -15.05 40.69
N ILE A 9 11.58 -16.39 40.58
CA ILE A 9 11.25 -17.08 39.34
C ILE A 9 9.80 -16.78 38.92
N ALA A 10 8.85 -16.80 39.87
CA ALA A 10 7.46 -16.47 39.60
C ALA A 10 7.30 -15.03 39.09
N LEU A 11 7.96 -14.07 39.73
CA LEU A 11 7.96 -12.66 39.29
C LEU A 11 8.59 -12.50 37.90
N PHE A 12 9.73 -13.14 37.64
CA PHE A 12 10.36 -13.12 36.33
C PHE A 12 9.46 -13.73 35.25
N PHE A 13 8.75 -14.80 35.57
CA PHE A 13 7.82 -15.44 34.63
C PHE A 13 6.65 -14.51 34.29
N VAL A 14 6.03 -13.88 35.29
CA VAL A 14 4.94 -12.92 35.07
C VAL A 14 5.43 -11.72 34.27
N TRP A 15 6.59 -11.16 34.61
CA TRP A 15 7.21 -10.08 33.85
C TRP A 15 7.42 -10.50 32.39
N SER A 16 8.05 -11.65 32.16
CA SER A 16 8.31 -12.17 30.82
C SER A 16 7.03 -12.32 30.00
N ARG A 17 5.96 -12.84 30.60
CA ARG A 17 4.65 -12.97 29.94
C ARG A 17 4.05 -11.61 29.57
N ILE A 18 4.20 -10.60 30.41
CA ILE A 18 3.74 -9.23 30.12
C ILE A 18 4.54 -8.61 28.95
N GLN A 19 5.86 -8.81 28.92
CA GLN A 19 6.70 -8.35 27.80
C GLN A 19 6.27 -8.99 26.48
N VAL A 20 6.05 -10.32 26.47
CA VAL A 20 5.65 -11.06 25.27
C VAL A 20 4.32 -10.53 24.71
N ILE A 21 3.34 -10.26 25.58
CA ILE A 21 2.06 -9.71 25.16
C ILE A 21 2.24 -8.33 24.51
N ASN A 22 3.07 -7.45 25.08
CA ASN A 22 3.33 -6.13 24.50
C ASN A 22 3.96 -6.21 23.10
N PHE A 23 4.92 -7.13 22.90
CA PHE A 23 5.52 -7.34 21.57
C PHE A 23 4.49 -7.79 20.53
N GLU A 24 3.56 -8.67 20.91
CA GLU A 24 2.52 -9.18 20.01
C GLU A 24 1.51 -8.09 19.62
N TYR A 25 1.21 -7.15 20.53
CA TYR A 25 0.42 -5.96 20.23
C TYR A 25 1.14 -5.00 19.29
N ASP A 26 2.43 -4.75 19.49
CA ASP A 26 3.20 -3.85 18.63
C ASP A 26 3.31 -4.40 17.21
N ILE A 27 3.52 -5.71 17.07
CA ILE A 27 3.49 -6.40 15.76
C ILE A 27 2.12 -6.23 15.10
N SER A 28 1.04 -6.49 15.83
CA SER A 28 -0.32 -6.36 15.30
C SER A 28 -0.64 -4.93 14.84
N ARG A 29 -0.14 -3.92 15.56
CA ARG A 29 -0.29 -2.50 15.19
C ARG A 29 0.49 -2.17 13.92
N LEU A 30 1.77 -2.58 13.85
CA LEU A 30 2.62 -2.35 12.68
C LEU A 30 2.05 -3.03 11.42
N GLU A 31 1.52 -4.24 11.56
CA GLU A 31 0.85 -4.92 10.44
C GLU A 31 -0.42 -4.18 9.99
N GLY A 32 -1.16 -3.57 10.92
CA GLY A 32 -2.30 -2.72 10.61
C GLY A 32 -1.91 -1.52 9.75
N GLU A 33 -0.92 -0.73 10.19
CA GLU A 33 -0.41 0.41 9.42
C GLU A 33 0.10 -0.01 8.03
N LEU A 34 0.79 -1.14 7.96
CA LEU A 34 1.34 -1.64 6.72
C LEU A 34 0.23 -2.08 5.73
N ARG A 35 -0.86 -2.65 6.24
CA ARG A 35 -2.06 -2.95 5.43
C ARG A 35 -2.71 -1.68 4.90
N ASP A 36 -2.90 -0.66 5.75
CA ASP A 36 -3.50 0.61 5.35
C ASP A 36 -2.67 1.34 4.29
N GLN A 37 -1.35 1.42 4.49
CA GLN A 37 -0.44 2.02 3.52
C GLN A 37 -0.44 1.28 2.18
N ARG A 38 -0.49 -0.06 2.20
CA ARG A 38 -0.60 -0.86 0.97
C ARG A 38 -1.92 -0.61 0.24
N GLN A 39 -3.03 -0.49 0.96
CA GLN A 39 -4.33 -0.20 0.38
C GLN A 39 -4.34 1.18 -0.28
N GLN A 40 -3.81 2.21 0.39
CA GLN A 40 -3.67 3.55 -0.17
C GLN A 40 -2.79 3.55 -1.44
N HIS A 41 -1.66 2.84 -1.41
CA HIS A 41 -0.78 2.73 -2.57
C HIS A 41 -1.45 2.02 -3.75
N GLN A 42 -2.25 0.97 -3.50
CA GLN A 42 -3.03 0.30 -4.54
C GLN A 42 -4.10 1.23 -5.13
N GLN A 43 -4.82 1.99 -4.31
CA GLN A 43 -5.81 2.97 -4.78
C GLN A 43 -5.16 4.04 -5.66
N LEU A 44 -4.05 4.62 -5.22
CA LEU A 44 -3.31 5.63 -6.00
C LEU A 44 -2.77 5.05 -7.32
N ARG A 45 -2.33 3.79 -7.32
CA ARG A 45 -1.92 3.09 -8.55
C ARG A 45 -3.08 2.88 -9.51
N LEU A 46 -4.26 2.48 -9.00
CA LEU A 46 -5.46 2.31 -9.81
C LEU A 46 -5.94 3.66 -10.36
N GLU A 47 -5.90 4.71 -9.56
CA GLU A 47 -6.25 6.07 -9.99
C GLU A 47 -5.27 6.57 -11.05
N SER A 48 -3.97 6.37 -10.86
CA SER A 48 -2.94 6.70 -11.85
C SER A 48 -3.11 5.90 -13.15
N ALA A 49 -3.41 4.60 -13.07
CA ALA A 49 -3.69 3.75 -14.23
C ALA A 49 -4.98 4.17 -14.96
N SER A 50 -6.02 4.55 -14.23
CA SER A 50 -7.27 5.08 -14.78
C SER A 50 -7.07 6.44 -15.46
N LEU A 51 -6.28 7.33 -14.85
CA LEU A 51 -5.92 8.62 -15.44
C LEU A 51 -5.04 8.47 -16.68
N ARG A 52 -4.15 7.47 -16.69
CA ARG A 52 -3.34 7.09 -17.85
C ARG A 52 -4.07 6.18 -18.84
N SER A 53 -5.31 5.80 -18.56
CA SER A 53 -6.03 4.88 -19.45
C SER A 53 -6.21 5.53 -20.83
N PRO A 54 -5.74 4.85 -21.90
CA PRO A 54 -5.86 5.36 -23.27
C PRO A 54 -7.31 5.71 -23.63
N SER A 55 -8.27 4.97 -23.09
CA SER A 55 -9.71 5.17 -23.28
C SER A 55 -10.23 6.48 -22.67
N ARG A 56 -9.70 6.95 -21.52
CA ARG A 56 -10.05 8.29 -20.99
C ARG A 56 -9.41 9.39 -21.82
N ILE A 57 -8.15 9.21 -22.23
CA ILE A 57 -7.42 10.15 -23.08
C ILE A 57 -8.13 10.28 -24.44
N GLU A 58 -8.53 9.17 -25.05
CA GLU A 58 -9.26 9.12 -26.32
C GLU A 58 -10.63 9.77 -26.22
N ARG A 59 -11.35 9.54 -25.11
CA ARG A 59 -12.64 10.21 -24.86
C ARG A 59 -12.48 11.74 -24.75
N ILE A 60 -11.47 12.22 -24.03
CA ILE A 60 -11.18 13.66 -23.93
C ILE A 60 -10.75 14.21 -25.31
N ALA A 61 -9.89 13.49 -26.02
CA ALA A 61 -9.41 13.87 -27.35
C ALA A 61 -10.56 14.01 -28.36
N ARG A 62 -11.45 13.02 -28.43
CA ARG A 62 -12.59 13.03 -29.36
C ARG A 62 -13.70 14.01 -28.93
N GLN A 63 -14.06 14.03 -27.65
CA GLN A 63 -15.24 14.77 -27.19
C GLN A 63 -14.97 16.22 -26.80
N LYS A 64 -13.81 16.52 -26.19
CA LYS A 64 -13.49 17.89 -25.72
C LYS A 64 -12.55 18.64 -26.65
N LEU A 65 -11.63 17.93 -27.30
CA LEU A 65 -10.61 18.55 -28.18
C LEU A 65 -10.97 18.42 -29.67
N GLY A 66 -12.05 17.71 -30.01
CA GLY A 66 -12.50 17.54 -31.40
C GLY A 66 -11.52 16.76 -32.29
N LEU A 67 -10.54 16.07 -31.69
CA LEU A 67 -9.52 15.32 -32.40
C LEU A 67 -10.15 14.10 -33.07
N ARG A 68 -9.90 13.93 -34.37
CA ARG A 68 -10.30 12.78 -35.18
C ARG A 68 -9.08 11.89 -35.41
N ILE A 69 -9.28 10.58 -35.55
CA ILE A 69 -8.19 9.68 -35.91
C ILE A 69 -7.64 10.15 -37.28
N PRO A 70 -6.34 10.48 -37.38
CA PRO A 70 -5.76 10.91 -38.64
C PRO A 70 -5.88 9.81 -39.69
N SER A 71 -6.23 10.17 -40.94
CA SER A 71 -6.21 9.23 -42.05
C SER A 71 -4.76 8.78 -42.32
N ALA A 72 -4.58 7.59 -42.92
CA ALA A 72 -3.26 6.98 -43.14
C ALA A 72 -2.26 7.91 -43.87
N GLN A 73 -2.76 8.91 -44.62
CA GLN A 73 -1.96 9.93 -45.31
C GLN A 73 -1.42 11.06 -44.39
N GLN A 74 -1.83 11.15 -43.12
CA GLN A 74 -1.45 12.23 -42.19
C GLN A 74 -0.49 11.77 -41.08
N VAL A 75 -0.02 10.52 -41.13
CA VAL A 75 0.91 9.97 -40.13
C VAL A 75 2.35 10.23 -40.57
N ILE A 76 3.04 11.16 -39.89
CA ILE A 76 4.47 11.41 -40.10
C ILE A 76 5.24 10.63 -39.03
N MET A 77 5.97 9.61 -39.45
CA MET A 77 6.80 8.80 -38.56
C MET A 77 8.07 9.58 -38.24
N VAL A 78 8.15 10.19 -37.05
CA VAL A 78 9.36 10.89 -36.61
C VAL A 78 10.38 9.83 -36.17
N LYS A 79 11.38 9.57 -37.02
CA LYS A 79 12.52 8.72 -36.64
C LYS A 79 13.38 9.43 -35.59
N LYS A 80 13.86 8.62 -34.65
CA LYS A 80 14.73 8.99 -33.53
C LYS A 80 16.06 9.55 -33.98
#